data_AF-A0A957AE23-F1
#
_entry.id   AF-A0A957AE23-F1
#
_cell.length_a   1.000
_cell.length_b   1.000
_cell.length_c   1.000
_cell.angle_alpha   90.00
_cell.angle_beta   90.00
_cell.angle_gamma   90.00
#
_symmetry.space_group_name_H-M   'P 1'
#
loop_
_entity.id
_entity.type
_entity.pdbx_description
1 polymer ?
#
loop_
_entity_poly.entity_id
_entity_poly.type
_entity_poly.pdbx_seq_one_letter_code
_entity_poly.pdbx_strand_id
1 'polypeptide(L)' 'EGDYKGLILDLRLNPGGLLSTTVEVADEFLEKGTILIEEDREKQQRPWVA' A
#
# COMPACT_ATOMS: atom_id res chain seq x y z
N GLU A 1 -17.40 17.14 17.95
CA GLU A 1 -16.39 16.36 17.20
C GLU A 1 -16.45 16.75 15.74
N GLY A 2 -15.32 16.80 15.05
CA GLY A 2 -15.23 17.32 13.68
C GLY A 2 -15.66 16.27 12.66
N ASP A 3 -16.72 16.57 11.91
CA ASP A 3 -17.20 15.75 10.80
C ASP A 3 -16.28 15.98 9.58
N TYR A 4 -15.28 15.12 9.40
CA TYR A 4 -14.34 15.21 8.30
C TYR A 4 -14.94 14.61 7.03
N LYS A 5 -14.99 15.39 5.95
CA LYS A 5 -15.56 14.97 4.66
C LYS A 5 -14.64 14.09 3.81
N GLY A 6 -13.37 13.95 4.20
CA GLY A 6 -12.38 13.20 3.45
C GLY A 6 -10.96 13.41 3.98
N LEU A 7 -10.03 12.63 3.42
CA LEU A 7 -8.61 12.59 3.76
C LEU A 7 -7.77 12.82 2.51
N ILE A 8 -6.70 13.61 2.64
CA ILE A 8 -5.69 13.77 1.58
C ILE A 8 -4.38 13.17 2.11
N LEU A 9 -3.85 12.18 1.39
CA LEU A 9 -2.48 11.72 1.58
C LEU A 9 -1.55 12.52 0.66
N ASP A 10 -0.62 13.28 1.24
CA ASP A 10 0.38 14.03 0.49
C ASP A 10 1.66 13.20 0.33
N LEU A 11 1.91 12.74 -0.89
CA LEU A 11 3.08 11.93 -1.26
C LEU A 11 4.04 12.65 -2.21
N ARG A 12 3.92 13.98 -2.39
CA ARG A 12 4.63 14.73 -3.44
C ARG A 12 6.16 14.68 -3.37
N LEU A 13 6.71 14.46 -2.18
CA LEU A 13 8.16 14.34 -1.94
C LEU A 13 8.50 13.02 -1.23
N ASN A 14 7.73 11.97 -1.49
CA ASN A 14 8.00 10.64 -0.93
C ASN A 14 8.93 9.85 -1.89
N PRO A 15 10.21 9.61 -1.54
CA PRO A 15 11.15 8.86 -2.37
C PRO A 15 10.91 7.34 -2.34
N GLY A 16 9.91 6.89 -1.58
CA GLY A 16 9.67 5.49 -1.26
C GLY A 16 10.23 5.11 0.10
N GLY A 17 10.29 3.80 0.34
CA GLY A 17 10.72 3.22 1.62
C GLY A 17 10.62 1.71 1.58
N LEU A 18 10.40 1.09 2.74
CA LEU A 18 10.19 -0.34 2.82
C LEU A 18 8.85 -0.73 2.18
N LEU A 19 8.88 -1.80 1.39
CA LEU A 19 7.68 -2.37 0.77
C LEU A 19 6.65 -2.79 1.82
N SER A 20 7.10 -3.37 2.94
CA SER A 20 6.24 -3.76 4.05
C SER A 20 5.45 -2.58 4.62
N THR A 21 6.11 -1.44 4.85
CA THR A 21 5.44 -0.22 5.33
C THR A 21 4.43 0.32 4.32
N THR A 22 4.73 0.22 3.02
CA THR A 22 3.79 0.63 1.98
C THR A 22 2.53 -0.24 1.98
N VAL A 23 2.71 -1.56 2.19
CA VAL A 23 1.62 -2.52 2.32
C VAL A 23 0.78 -2.25 3.56
N GLU A 24 1.41 -2.06 4.72
CA GLU A 24 0.73 -1.72 5.98
C GLU A 24 -0.11 -0.44 5.84
N VAL A 25 0.43 0.61 5.21
CA VAL A 25 -0.32 1.86 5.00
C VAL A 25 -1.50 1.66 4.04
N ALA A 26 -1.34 0.83 3.00
CA ALA A 26 -2.43 0.56 2.04
C ALA A 26 -3.55 -0.28 2.67
N ASP A 27 -3.21 -1.23 3.54
CA ASP A 27 -4.15 -2.12 4.25
C ASP A 27 -5.16 -1.34 5.11
N GLU A 28 -4.77 -0.20 5.68
CA GLU A 28 -5.68 0.68 6.45
C GLU A 28 -6.87 1.24 5.63
N PHE A 29 -6.80 1.21 4.30
CA PHE A 29 -7.80 1.81 3.41
C PHE A 29 -8.46 0.84 2.45
N LEU A 30 -7.85 -0.31 2.20
CA LEU A 30 -8.32 -1.26 1.20
C LEU A 30 -9.21 -2.34 1.83
N GLU A 31 -10.16 -2.83 1.04
CA GLU A 31 -10.86 -4.07 1.39
C GLU A 31 -9.92 -5.27 1.18
N LYS A 32 -10.22 -6.38 1.87
CA LYS A 32 -9.40 -7.61 1.84
C LYS A 32 -9.05 -8.03 0.42
N GLY A 33 -7.79 -8.37 0.19
CA GLY A 33 -7.33 -8.82 -1.12
C GLY A 33 -5.84 -8.61 -1.35
N THR A 34 -5.38 -8.94 -2.55
CA THR A 34 -3.98 -8.72 -2.93
C THR A 34 -3.73 -7.23 -3.17
N ILE A 35 -2.78 -6.66 -2.43
CA ILE A 35 -2.34 -5.26 -2.57
C ILE A 35 -1.38 -5.12 -3.76
N LEU A 36 -0.37 -6.01 -3.83
CA LEU A 36 0.58 -6.06 -4.95
C LEU A 36 1.16 -7.47 -5.13
N ILE A 37 1.74 -7.71 -6.30
CA ILE A 37 2.49 -8.93 -6.62
C ILE A 37 3.92 -8.52 -6.94
N GLU A 38 4.87 -9.06 -6.18
CA GLU A 38 6.30 -8.96 -6.47
C GLU A 38 6.68 -10.08 -7.45
N GLU A 39 7.27 -9.72 -8.59
CA GLU A 39 7.74 -10.68 -9.60
C GLU A 39 9.26 -10.55 -9.76
N ASP A 40 9.97 -11.67 -9.62
CA ASP A 40 11.41 -11.70 -9.84
C ASP A 40 11.78 -11.99 -11.32
N ARG A 41 13.08 -11.98 -11.60
CA ARG A 41 13.60 -12.24 -12.96
C ARG A 41 13.23 -13.63 -13.48
N GLU A 42 13.08 -14.62 -12.59
CA GLU A 42 12.73 -16.01 -12.91
C GLU A 42 11.21 -16.24 -12.96
N LYS A 43 10.42 -15.15 -13.00
CA LYS A 43 8.96 -15.17 -13.02
C LYS A 43 8.33 -15.78 -11.77
N GLN A 44 9.06 -15.86 -10.67
CA GLN A 44 8.47 -16.23 -9.39
C GLN A 44 7.68 -15.06 -8.85
N GLN A 45 6.45 -15.35 -8.42
CA GLN A 45 5.52 -14.33 -7.93
C GLN A 45 5.29 -14.49 -6.43
N ARG A 46 5.36 -13.38 -5.69
CA ARG A 46 5.01 -13.28 -4.29
C ARG A 46 3.88 -12.26 -4.11
N PRO A 47 2.66 -12.70 -3.78
CA PRO A 47 1.57 -11.79 -3.46
C PRO A 47 1.76 -11.19 -2.06
N TRP A 48 1.42 -9.91 -1.92
CA TRP A 48 1.24 -9.22 -0.65
C TRP A 48 -0.25 -8.95 -0.48
N VAL A 49 -0.79 -9.32 0.68
CA VAL A 49 -2.23 -9.34 0.95
C VAL A 49 -2.54 -8.39 2.10
N ALA A 50 -3.66 -7.68 1.97
CA ALA A 50 -4.37 -6.96 3.02
C ALA A 50 -4.95 -7.95 4.04
#